data_AF-A0A925B4N1-F1
#
_entry.id   AF-A0A925B4N1-F1
#
_cell.length_a   1.000
_cell.length_b   1.000
_cell.length_c   1.000
_cell.angle_alpha   90.00
_cell.angle_beta   90.00
_cell.angle_gamma   90.00
#
_symmetry.space_group_name_H-M   'P 1'
#
loop_
_entity.id
_entity.type
_entity.pdbx_description
1 polymer ?
#
loop_
_entity_poly.entity_id
_entity_poly.type
_entity_poly.pdbx_seq_one_letter_code
_entity_poly.pdbx_strand_id
1 'polypeptide(L)'
;SHSSNLLDAQTLWDATMADSIAKQLKVEPKSLIIHLNGSFHSESRLGTPEQLIKYSPKTDFLVVTMRPEADLNKFDKSKHENIGDFVILTVAEKSKKDVS
;
A
#
# COMPACT_ATOMS: atom_id res chain seq x y z
N SER A 1 21.79 13.86 -6.85
CA SER A 1 22.42 12.53 -6.75
C SER A 1 22.03 11.73 -5.52
N HIS A 2 21.51 12.32 -4.42
CA HIS A 2 21.08 11.55 -3.24
C HIS A 2 19.61 11.07 -3.32
N SER A 3 18.71 11.89 -3.86
CA SER A 3 17.27 11.55 -4.00
C SER A 3 17.00 10.46 -5.04
N SER A 4 17.84 10.36 -6.08
CA SER A 4 17.74 9.30 -7.09
C SER A 4 17.99 7.92 -6.47
N ASN A 5 19.03 7.80 -5.62
CA ASN A 5 19.39 6.53 -5.01
C ASN A 5 18.29 6.01 -4.06
N LEU A 6 17.58 6.90 -3.37
CA LEU A 6 16.45 6.52 -2.51
C LEU A 6 15.25 6.03 -3.34
N LEU A 7 14.95 6.70 -4.44
CA LEU A 7 13.88 6.28 -5.35
C LEU A 7 14.20 4.95 -6.05
N ASP A 8 15.46 4.76 -6.45
CA ASP A 8 15.92 3.51 -7.04
C ASP A 8 15.83 2.36 -6.03
N ALA A 9 16.22 2.60 -4.78
CA ALA A 9 16.09 1.63 -3.70
C ALA A 9 14.62 1.27 -3.43
N GLN A 10 13.73 2.26 -3.39
CA GLN A 10 12.29 2.04 -3.24
C GLN A 10 11.73 1.22 -4.41
N THR A 11 12.11 1.58 -5.65
CA THR A 11 11.69 0.86 -6.86
C THR A 11 12.15 -0.60 -6.84
N LEU A 12 13.39 -0.85 -6.39
CA LEU A 12 13.93 -2.20 -6.24
C LEU A 12 13.17 -3.01 -5.18
N TRP A 13 12.80 -2.37 -4.05
CA TRP A 13 11.95 -2.99 -3.04
C TRP A 13 10.57 -3.35 -3.57
N ASP A 14 9.90 -2.42 -4.26
CA ASP A 14 8.59 -2.67 -4.88
C ASP A 14 8.64 -3.83 -5.88
N ALA A 15 9.69 -3.90 -6.69
CA ALA A 15 9.91 -4.98 -7.63
C ALA A 15 10.11 -6.33 -6.91
N THR A 16 10.85 -6.35 -5.82
CA THR A 16 11.10 -7.57 -5.03
C THR A 16 9.84 -8.08 -4.32
N MET A 17 9.02 -7.17 -3.79
CA MET A 17 7.72 -7.51 -3.20
C MET A 17 6.78 -8.10 -4.25
N ALA A 18 6.68 -7.47 -5.43
CA ALA A 18 5.86 -7.95 -6.53
C ALA A 18 6.32 -9.32 -7.07
N ASP A 19 7.63 -9.53 -7.23
CA ASP A 19 8.18 -10.81 -7.67
C ASP A 19 7.86 -11.94 -6.68
N SER A 20 7.92 -11.67 -5.38
CA SER A 20 7.56 -12.64 -4.34
C SER A 20 6.09 -13.06 -4.44
N ILE A 21 5.17 -12.10 -4.62
CA ILE A 21 3.74 -12.37 -4.83
C ILE A 21 3.53 -13.19 -6.11
N ALA A 22 4.14 -12.77 -7.22
CA ALA A 22 4.00 -13.44 -8.51
C ALA A 22 4.52 -14.89 -8.47
N LYS A 23 5.62 -15.14 -7.76
CA LYS A 23 6.14 -16.50 -7.54
C LYS A 23 5.15 -17.36 -6.75
N GLN A 24 4.56 -16.82 -5.68
CA GLN A 24 3.55 -17.56 -4.92
C GLN A 24 2.33 -17.89 -5.77
N LEU A 25 1.82 -16.94 -6.57
CA LEU A 25 0.69 -17.17 -7.47
C LEU A 25 1.00 -18.19 -8.57
N LYS A 26 2.26 -18.36 -8.98
CA LYS A 26 2.66 -19.43 -9.92
C LYS A 26 2.60 -20.81 -9.26
N VAL A 27 3.00 -20.90 -7.99
CA VAL A 27 2.97 -22.16 -7.22
C VAL A 27 1.53 -22.54 -6.86
N GLU A 28 0.73 -21.56 -6.41
CA GLU A 28 -0.65 -21.76 -6.02
C GLU A 28 -1.58 -20.68 -6.63
N PRO A 29 -2.04 -20.90 -7.88
CA PRO A 29 -2.81 -19.89 -8.63
C PRO A 29 -4.16 -19.47 -8.04
N LYS A 30 -4.67 -20.24 -7.06
CA LYS A 30 -5.95 -19.97 -6.39
C LYS A 30 -5.79 -19.46 -4.95
N SER A 31 -4.56 -19.22 -4.52
CA SER A 31 -4.29 -18.71 -3.17
C SER A 31 -4.77 -17.26 -3.04
N LEU A 32 -5.36 -16.94 -1.88
CA LEU A 32 -5.58 -15.57 -1.46
C LEU A 32 -4.32 -15.07 -0.75
N ILE A 33 -3.64 -14.09 -1.34
CA ILE A 33 -2.43 -13.49 -0.75
C ILE A 33 -2.81 -12.17 -0.08
N ILE A 34 -2.49 -12.05 1.21
CA ILE A 34 -2.56 -10.78 1.94
C ILE A 34 -1.14 -10.26 2.08
N HIS A 35 -0.83 -9.16 1.39
CA HIS A 35 0.47 -8.51 1.46
C HIS A 35 0.37 -7.23 2.30
N LEU A 36 0.87 -7.30 3.54
CA LEU A 36 0.90 -6.16 4.45
C LEU A 36 2.18 -5.37 4.24
N ASN A 37 2.05 -4.09 3.87
CA ASN A 37 3.18 -3.19 3.64
C ASN A 37 2.87 -1.76 4.11
N GLY A 38 3.89 -0.89 4.06
CA GLY A 38 3.67 0.55 4.24
C GLY A 38 2.97 1.16 3.03
N SER A 39 2.09 2.14 3.26
CA SER A 39 1.24 2.74 2.21
C SER A 39 2.02 3.24 0.99
N PHE A 40 3.26 3.71 1.17
CA PHE A 40 4.12 4.18 0.08
C PHE A 40 4.39 3.13 -1.00
N HIS A 41 4.16 1.85 -0.72
CA HIS A 41 4.42 0.73 -1.62
C HIS A 41 3.16 0.22 -2.34
N SER A 42 1.97 0.77 -2.06
CA SER A 42 0.70 0.23 -2.60
C SER A 42 -0.41 1.26 -2.81
N GLU A 43 -0.35 2.41 -2.14
CA GLU A 43 -1.33 3.49 -2.26
C GLU A 43 -1.52 3.92 -3.74
N SER A 44 -2.76 4.26 -4.09
CA SER A 44 -3.15 4.67 -5.45
C SER A 44 -2.85 3.62 -6.53
N ARG A 45 -2.64 2.35 -6.14
CA ARG A 45 -2.21 1.25 -7.01
C ARG A 45 -0.83 1.50 -7.66
N LEU A 46 0.04 2.27 -7.00
CA LEU A 46 1.42 2.57 -7.42
C LEU A 46 2.46 1.76 -6.63
N GLY A 47 3.66 1.61 -7.17
CA GLY A 47 4.76 0.86 -6.53
C GLY A 47 4.64 -0.64 -6.74
N THR A 48 4.39 -1.42 -5.69
CA THR A 48 4.28 -2.88 -5.77
C THR A 48 3.17 -3.35 -6.74
N PRO A 49 1.95 -2.78 -6.74
CA PRO A 49 0.92 -3.15 -7.70
C PRO A 49 1.32 -2.92 -9.17
N GLU A 50 2.03 -1.83 -9.48
CA GLU A 50 2.54 -1.57 -10.84
C GLU A 50 3.54 -2.63 -11.27
N GLN A 51 4.45 -3.04 -10.38
CA GLN A 51 5.42 -4.09 -10.67
C GLN A 51 4.74 -5.46 -10.78
N LEU A 52 3.72 -5.73 -9.95
CA LEU A 52 2.98 -7.00 -9.97
C LEU A 52 2.30 -7.24 -11.32
N ILE A 53 1.67 -6.21 -11.90
CA ILE A 53 1.06 -6.32 -13.23
C ILE A 53 2.09 -6.61 -14.32
N LYS A 54 3.36 -6.19 -14.17
CA LYS A 54 4.42 -6.57 -15.12
C LYS A 54 4.78 -8.05 -15.02
N TYR A 55 4.79 -8.62 -13.82
CA TYR A 55 5.16 -10.03 -13.61
C TYR A 55 3.98 -11.01 -13.77
N SER A 56 2.76 -10.56 -13.50
CA SER A 56 1.53 -11.35 -13.59
C SER A 56 0.36 -10.47 -14.06
N PRO A 57 0.25 -10.20 -15.38
CA PRO A 57 -0.71 -9.25 -15.93
C PRO A 57 -2.19 -9.58 -15.72
N LYS A 58 -2.49 -10.83 -15.34
CA LYS A 58 -3.87 -11.32 -15.11
C LYS A 58 -4.22 -11.42 -13.62
N THR A 59 -3.35 -10.95 -12.73
CA THR A 59 -3.64 -10.98 -11.30
C THR A 59 -4.71 -9.96 -10.96
N ASP A 60 -5.82 -10.44 -10.42
CA ASP A 60 -6.82 -9.60 -9.76
C ASP A 60 -6.33 -9.22 -8.37
N PHE A 61 -6.40 -7.94 -8.03
CA PHE A 61 -6.02 -7.44 -6.71
C PHE A 61 -6.79 -6.17 -6.35
N LEU A 62 -6.85 -5.94 -5.04
CA LEU A 62 -7.37 -4.73 -4.42
C LEU A 62 -6.34 -4.14 -3.45
N VAL A 63 -6.39 -2.83 -3.28
CA VAL A 63 -5.58 -2.06 -2.33
C VAL A 63 -6.49 -1.58 -1.21
N VAL A 64 -6.18 -1.99 0.03
CA VAL A 64 -6.81 -1.46 1.24
C VAL A 64 -5.82 -0.55 1.94
N THR A 65 -6.14 0.73 2.03
CA THR A 65 -5.28 1.73 2.66
C THR A 65 -5.83 2.08 4.04
N MET A 66 -4.98 1.97 5.07
CA MET A 66 -5.33 2.32 6.45
C MET A 66 -4.70 3.66 6.81
N ARG A 67 -5.51 4.63 7.28
CA ARG A 67 -5.06 5.98 7.65
C ARG A 67 -5.54 6.38 9.04
N PRO A 68 -4.65 6.86 9.93
CA PRO A 68 -5.09 7.47 11.18
C PRO A 68 -5.77 8.80 10.92
N GLU A 69 -6.87 9.07 11.61
CA GLU A 69 -7.60 10.33 11.54
C GLU A 69 -7.98 10.81 12.95
N ALA A 70 -7.99 12.12 13.15
CA ALA A 70 -8.26 12.73 14.45
C ALA A 70 -9.76 12.72 14.79
N ASP A 71 -10.62 12.85 13.76
CA ASP A 71 -12.08 12.82 13.91
C ASP A 71 -12.72 11.84 12.91
N LEU A 72 -13.10 10.67 13.40
CA LEU A 72 -13.77 9.63 12.60
C LEU A 72 -15.23 9.97 12.25
N ASN A 73 -15.82 11.01 12.86
CA ASN A 73 -17.18 11.44 12.54
C ASN A 73 -17.23 12.35 11.31
N LYS A 74 -16.07 12.82 10.84
CA LYS A 74 -15.96 13.72 9.69
C LYS A 74 -15.08 13.10 8.62
N PHE A 75 -15.71 12.55 7.59
CA PHE A 75 -14.98 12.09 6.41
C PHE A 75 -14.53 13.26 5.53
N ASP A 76 -13.23 13.52 5.48
CA ASP A 76 -12.64 14.47 4.53
C ASP A 76 -12.28 13.75 3.22
N LYS A 77 -13.20 13.82 2.25
CA LYS A 77 -13.01 13.17 0.95
C LYS A 77 -11.69 13.58 0.28
N SER A 78 -11.28 14.85 0.41
CA SER A 78 -10.09 15.35 -0.27
C SER A 78 -8.78 14.68 0.17
N LYS A 79 -8.74 14.15 1.41
CA LYS A 79 -7.59 13.44 1.98
C LYS A 79 -7.56 11.95 1.63
N HIS A 80 -8.68 11.39 1.19
CA HIS A 80 -8.88 9.94 1.14
C HIS A 80 -9.39 9.44 -0.22
N GLU A 81 -9.54 10.33 -1.19
CA GLU A 81 -9.92 9.95 -2.55
C GLU A 81 -8.73 9.36 -3.31
N ASN A 82 -8.97 8.32 -4.10
CA ASN A 82 -8.02 7.67 -5.01
C ASN A 82 -6.78 7.02 -4.39
N ILE A 83 -6.72 6.83 -3.06
CA ILE A 83 -5.57 6.21 -2.38
C ILE A 83 -5.68 4.70 -2.18
N GLY A 84 -6.78 4.08 -2.61
CA GLY A 84 -7.02 2.63 -2.56
C GLY A 84 -8.42 2.29 -3.07
N ASP A 85 -8.71 1.00 -3.25
CA ASP A 85 -10.07 0.53 -3.55
C ASP A 85 -10.96 0.61 -2.30
N PHE A 86 -10.35 0.44 -1.13
CA PHE A 86 -10.95 0.71 0.18
C PHE A 86 -10.02 1.56 1.04
N VAL A 87 -10.61 2.47 1.82
CA VAL A 87 -9.90 3.26 2.82
C VAL A 87 -10.52 2.98 4.19
N ILE A 88 -9.69 2.56 5.14
CA ILE A 88 -10.07 2.34 6.54
C ILE A 88 -9.47 3.46 7.37
N LEU A 89 -10.33 4.27 7.99
CA LEU A 89 -9.89 5.29 8.94
C LEU A 89 -9.75 4.67 10.33
N THR A 90 -8.57 4.85 10.94
CA THR A 90 -8.27 4.39 12.29
C THR A 90 -8.16 5.58 13.24
N VAL A 91 -8.35 5.32 14.54
CA VAL A 91 -8.19 6.36 15.56
C VAL A 91 -6.72 6.77 15.59
N ALA A 92 -6.43 8.06 15.37
CA ALA A 92 -5.10 8.59 15.64
C ALA A 92 -4.79 8.47 17.15
N GLU A 93 -3.62 7.96 17.51
CA GLU A 93 -3.20 8.00 18.91
C GLU A 93 -3.16 9.45 19.39
N LYS A 94 -3.76 9.72 20.57
CA LYS A 94 -3.59 11.01 21.23
C LYS A 94 -2.11 11.21 21.50
N SER A 95 -1.58 12.38 21.15
CA SER A 95 -0.17 12.66 21.39
C SER A 95 0.09 12.63 22.89
N LYS A 96 1.28 12.15 23.32
CA LYS A 96 1.70 12.21 24.73
C LYS A 96 1.78 13.63 25.30
N LYS A 97 1.59 14.68 24.50
CA LYS A 97 1.54 16.08 24.94
C LYS A 97 0.13 16.54 25.36
N ASP A 98 -0.90 15.76 25.10
CA ASP A 98 -2.30 16.10 25.43
C ASP A 98 -2.75 15.52 26.78
N VAL A 99 -1.81 14.94 27.54
CA VAL A 99 -1.99 14.42 28.90
C VAL A 99 -0.95 15.08 29.82
N SER A 100 -1.01 16.40 29.92
CA SER A 100 -0.38 17.18 31.00
C SER A 100 -1.02 18.56 31.11
#